data_AF-A0A1W2ABF0-F1
#
_entry.id   AF-A0A1W2ABF0-F1
#
_cell.length_a   1.000
_cell.length_b   1.000
_cell.length_c   1.000
_cell.angle_alpha   90.00
_cell.angle_beta   90.00
_cell.angle_gamma   90.00
#
_symmetry.space_group_name_H-M   'P 1'
#
loop_
_entity.id
_entity.type
_entity.pdbx_description
1 polymer ?
#
loop_
_entity_poly.entity_id
_entity_poly.type
_entity_poly.pdbx_seq_one_letter_code
_entity_poly.pdbx_strand_id
1 'polypeptide(L)' 'MARVYATIVCRHRWWLKYYLAGVLAMAQVTGCEPNPSRVAYWVGRGLKVEVR' A
#
# COMPACT_ATOMS: atom_id res chain seq x y z
N MET A 1 -16.34 18.16 -25.40
CA MET A 1 -15.76 17.16 -24.48
C MET A 1 -16.16 17.51 -23.07
N ALA A 2 -16.97 16.70 -22.40
CA ALA A 2 -17.31 16.93 -20.99
C ALA A 2 -16.14 16.47 -20.10
N ARG A 3 -15.70 17.30 -19.14
CA ARG A 3 -14.73 16.90 -18.11
C ARG A 3 -15.48 16.26 -16.96
N VAL A 4 -15.16 15.01 -16.67
CA VAL A 4 -15.64 14.29 -15.48
C VAL A 4 -14.56 14.43 -14.40
N TYR A 5 -14.95 14.92 -13.22
CA TYR A 5 -14.08 15.02 -12.05
C TYR A 5 -14.39 13.84 -11.13
N ALA A 6 -13.36 13.06 -10.75
CA ALA A 6 -13.48 11.98 -9.80
C ALA A 6 -12.59 12.28 -8.59
N THR A 7 -13.12 12.11 -7.38
CA THR A 7 -12.38 12.30 -6.13
C THR A 7 -11.92 10.95 -5.62
N ILE A 8 -10.60 10.74 -5.57
CA ILE A 8 -10.02 9.50 -5.05
C ILE A 8 -9.69 9.70 -3.57
N VAL A 9 -10.38 8.98 -2.70
CA VAL A 9 -10.15 8.97 -1.26
C VAL A 9 -9.41 7.69 -0.88
N CYS A 10 -8.14 7.82 -0.50
CA CYS A 10 -7.32 6.71 -0.03
C CYS A 10 -7.34 6.64 1.51
N ARG A 11 -8.01 5.64 2.07
CA ARG A 11 -7.97 5.34 3.51
C ARG A 11 -7.04 4.16 3.77
N HIS A 12 -5.90 4.41 4.41
CA HIS A 12 -4.99 3.34 4.84
C HIS A 12 -5.28 2.93 6.29
N ARG A 13 -5.13 1.64 6.60
CA ARG A 13 -5.19 1.12 7.98
C ARG A 13 -3.88 1.44 8.71
N TRP A 14 -3.97 1.76 10.01
CA TRP A 14 -2.80 2.12 10.83
C TRP A 14 -1.69 1.06 10.85
N TRP A 15 -2.06 -0.23 10.83
CA TRP A 15 -1.10 -1.35 10.84
C TRP A 15 -0.27 -1.44 9.55
N LEU A 16 -0.78 -0.93 8.42
CA LEU A 16 -0.10 -1.03 7.12
C LEU A 16 1.22 -0.25 7.13
N LYS A 17 1.26 0.89 7.83
CA LYS A 17 2.48 1.71 7.99
C LYS A 17 3.59 0.92 8.68
N TYR A 18 3.26 0.26 9.80
CA TYR A 18 4.23 -0.55 10.55
C TYR A 18 4.67 -1.80 9.78
N TYR A 19 3.74 -2.44 9.06
CA TYR A 19 4.07 -3.56 8.17
C TYR A 19 5.09 -3.16 7.10
N LEU A 20 4.84 -2.07 6.36
CA LEU A 20 5.75 -1.60 5.31
C LEU A 20 7.11 -1.17 5.87
N ALA A 21 7.13 -0.54 7.05
CA ALA A 21 8.38 -0.21 7.73
C ALA A 21 9.18 -1.46 8.11
N GLY A 22 8.51 -2.51 8.61
CA GLY A 22 9.14 -3.79 8.92
C GLY A 22 9.67 -4.51 7.68
N VAL A 23 8.91 -4.52 6.58
CA VAL A 23 9.34 -5.09 5.30
C VAL A 23 10.58 -4.35 4.78
N LEU A 24 10.58 -3.03 4.82
CA LEU A 24 11.73 -2.22 4.40
C LEU A 24 12.96 -2.49 5.28
N ALA A 25 12.79 -2.51 6.60
CA ALA A 25 13.87 -2.80 7.54
C ALA A 25 14.46 -4.20 7.28
N MET A 26 13.62 -5.22 7.07
CA MET A 26 14.08 -6.56 6.76
C MET A 26 14.78 -6.63 5.41
N ALA A 27 14.30 -5.93 4.39
CA ALA A 27 14.96 -5.85 3.09
C ALA A 27 16.36 -5.22 3.21
N GLN A 28 16.51 -4.17 4.02
CA GLN A 28 17.80 -3.53 4.29
C GLN A 28 18.74 -4.43 5.09
N VAL A 29 18.23 -5.15 6.09
CA VAL A 29 19.04 -6.04 6.94
C VAL A 29 19.49 -7.30 6.21
N THR A 30 18.61 -7.89 5.40
CA THR A 30 18.88 -9.16 4.69
C THR A 30 19.48 -8.96 3.30
N GLY A 31 19.39 -7.74 2.75
CA GLY A 31 19.73 -7.46 1.35
C GLY A 31 18.82 -8.16 0.33
N CYS A 32 17.78 -8.86 0.79
CA CYS A 32 16.86 -9.60 -0.06
C CYS A 32 15.67 -8.72 -0.47
N GLU A 33 15.28 -8.82 -1.74
CA GLU A 33 14.10 -8.13 -2.21
C GLU A 33 12.82 -8.75 -1.63
N PRO A 34 11.90 -7.92 -1.12
CA PRO A 34 10.63 -8.40 -0.61
C PRO A 34 9.78 -8.92 -1.76
N ASN A 35 9.11 -10.07 -1.56
CA ASN A 35 8.23 -10.64 -2.57
C ASN A 35 7.08 -9.65 -2.90
N PRO A 36 7.04 -9.10 -4.13
CA PRO A 36 6.12 -8.01 -4.49
C PRO A 36 4.66 -8.47 -4.46
N SER A 37 4.37 -9.72 -4.80
CA SER A 37 3.01 -10.29 -4.75
C SER A 37 2.48 -10.32 -3.31
N ARG A 38 3.35 -10.66 -2.34
CA ARG A 38 2.97 -10.68 -0.91
C ARG A 38 2.77 -9.27 -0.37
N VAL A 39 3.65 -8.33 -0.72
CA VAL A 39 3.50 -6.93 -0.31
C VAL A 39 2.23 -6.33 -0.90
N ALA A 40 1.97 -6.54 -2.20
CA ALA A 40 0.76 -6.07 -2.87
C ALA A 40 -0.52 -6.61 -2.24
N TYR A 41 -0.54 -7.87 -1.83
CA TYR A 41 -1.67 -8.47 -1.13
C TYR A 41 -1.99 -7.75 0.19
N TRP A 42 -0.99 -7.47 1.01
CA TRP A 42 -1.18 -6.75 2.28
C TRP A 42 -1.50 -5.27 2.08
N VAL A 43 -0.90 -4.63 1.09
CA VAL A 43 -1.24 -3.25 0.70
C VAL A 43 -2.69 -3.17 0.24
N GLY A 44 -3.16 -4.08 -0.61
CA GLY A 44 -4.56 -4.12 -1.04
C GLY A 44 -5.54 -4.34 0.12
N ARG A 45 -5.17 -5.11 1.13
CA ARG A 45 -5.98 -5.27 2.36
C ARG A 45 -5.94 -4.05 3.29
N GLY A 46 -4.80 -3.35 3.31
CA GLY A 46 -4.56 -2.21 4.17
C GLY A 46 -5.00 -0.87 3.57
N LEU A 47 -5.11 -0.77 2.25
CA LEU A 47 -5.46 0.43 1.50
C LEU A 47 -6.87 0.29 0.94
N LYS A 48 -7.82 1.04 1.49
CA LYS A 48 -9.15 1.17 0.93
C LYS A 48 -9.19 2.38 0.01
N VAL A 49 -9.35 2.15 -1.28
CA VAL A 49 -9.53 3.21 -2.28
C VAL A 49 -11.03 3.38 -2.52
N GLU A 50 -11.56 4.55 -2.22
CA GLU A 50 -12.94 4.93 -2.52
C GLU A 50 -12.91 6.02 -3.61
N VAL A 51 -13.71 5.83 -4.66
CA VAL A 51 -13.90 6.83 -5.71
C VAL A 51 -15.26 7.49 -5.49
N ARG A 52 -15.28 8.81 -5.39
CA ARG A 52 -16.48 9.65 -5.23
C ARG A 52 -16.68 10.57 -6.43
#